data_AF-A0A1F1L4G5-F1
#
_entry.id   AF-A0A1F1L4G5-F1
#
_cell.length_a   1.000
_cell.length_b   1.000
_cell.length_c   1.000
_cell.angle_alpha   90.00
_cell.angle_beta   90.00
_cell.angle_gamma   90.00
#
_symmetry.space_group_name_H-M   'P 1'
#
loop_
_entity.id
_entity.type
_entity.pdbx_description
1 polymer ?
#
loop_
_entity_poly.entity_id
_entity_poly.type
_entity_poly.pdbx_seq_one_letter_code
_entity_poly.pdbx_strand_id
1 'polypeptide(L)'
;MANDLTAQLQAHFSSGPAEESTSSAGDTYGELCQLIESVTGVNADDIERDKALADVDLRSLTMIELTVKAEEKFKVRLDEETVLGFSTVGDFVQYVEDHQ
;
A
#
# COMPACT_ATOMS: atom_id res chain seq x y z
N MET A 1 -14.06 29.06 -43.76
CA MET A 1 -12.91 28.62 -42.93
C MET A 1 -13.10 29.25 -41.56
N ALA A 2 -13.95 28.63 -40.76
CA ALA A 2 -14.26 29.08 -39.42
C ALA A 2 -14.02 27.89 -38.50
N ASN A 3 -13.37 28.20 -37.38
CA ASN A 3 -13.22 27.34 -36.21
C ASN A 3 -11.98 26.44 -36.09
N ASP A 4 -10.80 27.00 -36.35
CA ASP A 4 -9.53 26.43 -35.86
C ASP A 4 -9.16 26.91 -34.43
N LEU A 5 -9.93 27.85 -33.87
CA LEU A 5 -9.71 28.34 -32.49
C LEU A 5 -10.34 27.45 -31.40
N THR A 6 -11.38 26.66 -31.71
CA THR A 6 -11.94 25.70 -30.74
C THR A 6 -11.01 24.51 -30.50
N ALA A 7 -10.14 24.18 -31.46
CA ALA A 7 -9.17 23.08 -31.32
C ALA A 7 -8.01 23.42 -30.36
N GLN A 8 -7.62 24.70 -30.24
CA GLN A 8 -6.45 25.11 -29.46
C GLN A 8 -6.74 25.38 -27.97
N LEU A 9 -8.01 25.57 -27.59
CA LEU A 9 -8.40 25.78 -26.18
C LEU A 9 -8.57 24.48 -25.38
N GLN A 10 -8.63 23.32 -26.07
CA GLN A 10 -8.80 22.03 -25.40
C GLN A 10 -7.47 21.42 -24.92
N ALA A 11 -6.33 21.98 -25.31
CA ALA A 11 -5.01 21.50 -24.89
C ALA A 11 -4.55 22.04 -23.52
N HIS A 12 -5.28 22.99 -22.90
CA HIS A 12 -4.84 23.70 -21.68
C HIS A 12 -5.83 23.63 -20.50
N PHE A 13 -6.81 22.71 -20.51
CA PHE A 13 -7.81 22.62 -19.43
C PHE A 13 -8.20 21.19 -18.99
N SER A 14 -7.35 20.19 -19.25
CA SER A 14 -7.44 18.87 -18.58
C SER A 14 -6.36 18.65 -17.53
N SER A 15 -5.69 19.71 -17.07
CA SER A 15 -5.10 19.71 -15.73
C SER A 15 -6.17 20.17 -14.73
N GLY A 16 -7.25 19.40 -14.67
CA GLY A 16 -8.04 19.24 -13.45
C GLY A 16 -7.24 18.39 -12.46
N PRO A 17 -7.61 18.42 -11.18
CA PRO A 17 -6.73 18.27 -10.04
C PRO A 17 -6.04 16.91 -10.01
N ALA A 18 -4.83 16.87 -9.44
CA ALA A 18 -4.27 15.67 -8.86
C ALA A 18 -5.13 15.27 -7.64
N GLU A 19 -6.34 14.78 -7.88
CA GLU A 19 -7.13 14.05 -6.90
C GLU A 19 -7.60 12.74 -7.53
N GLU A 20 -7.09 11.67 -6.93
CA GLU A 20 -7.69 10.34 -6.77
C GLU A 20 -7.96 9.51 -8.03
N SER A 21 -7.07 8.55 -8.27
CA SER A 21 -7.47 7.23 -8.76
C SER A 21 -7.59 6.30 -7.56
N THR A 22 -8.79 6.24 -6.99
CA THR A 22 -9.25 5.06 -6.27
C THR A 22 -9.58 3.97 -7.28
N SER A 23 -9.40 2.71 -6.88
CA SER A 23 -10.12 1.51 -7.34
C SER A 23 -9.33 0.43 -8.08
N SER A 24 -8.98 -0.59 -7.28
CA SER A 24 -9.36 -2.01 -7.47
C SER A 24 -8.42 -2.92 -8.27
N ALA A 25 -7.87 -3.89 -7.53
CA ALA A 25 -7.10 -5.08 -7.92
C ALA A 25 -5.62 -4.88 -8.29
N GLY A 26 -4.74 -5.16 -7.32
CA GLY A 26 -3.28 -5.24 -7.46
C GLY A 26 -2.61 -3.92 -7.07
N ASP A 27 -2.01 -3.72 -5.91
CA ASP A 27 -1.24 -4.66 -5.11
C ASP A 27 -1.33 -4.27 -3.62
N THR A 28 -2.19 -4.94 -2.84
CA THR A 28 -2.12 -4.85 -1.37
C THR A 28 -0.70 -5.12 -0.88
N TYR A 29 0.01 -5.98 -1.61
CA TYR A 29 1.45 -6.19 -1.50
C TYR A 29 2.29 -4.91 -1.64
N GLY A 30 2.09 -4.12 -2.70
CA GLY A 30 2.87 -2.91 -2.94
C GLY A 30 2.59 -1.84 -1.88
N GLU A 31 1.32 -1.68 -1.51
CA GLU A 31 0.91 -0.77 -0.45
C GLU A 31 1.51 -1.16 0.92
N LEU A 32 1.53 -2.45 1.24
CA LEU A 32 2.16 -2.96 2.44
C LEU A 32 3.67 -2.80 2.39
N CYS A 33 4.34 -3.07 1.27
CA CYS A 33 5.77 -2.90 1.13
C CYS A 33 6.19 -1.44 1.34
N GLN A 34 5.44 -0.48 0.80
CA GLN A 34 5.68 0.95 1.09
C GLN A 34 5.51 1.28 2.58
N LEU A 35 4.56 0.63 3.25
CA LEU A 35 4.33 0.82 4.68
C LEU A 35 5.49 0.27 5.51
N ILE A 36 5.95 -0.93 5.16
CA ILE A 36 7.10 -1.59 5.76
C ILE A 36 8.35 -0.73 5.53
N GLU A 37 8.58 -0.22 4.32
CA GLU A 37 9.69 0.68 4.00
C GLU A 37 9.65 1.94 4.86
N SER A 38 8.47 2.54 5.06
CA SER A 38 8.33 3.73 5.90
C SER A 38 8.65 3.48 7.38
N VAL A 39 8.46 2.25 7.87
CA VAL A 39 8.61 1.91 9.30
C VAL A 39 9.99 1.32 9.59
N THR A 40 10.49 0.48 8.68
CA THR A 40 11.76 -0.26 8.83
C THR A 40 12.93 0.39 8.10
N GLY A 41 12.64 1.21 7.08
CA GLY A 41 13.64 1.75 6.16
C GLY A 41 14.15 0.74 5.12
N VAL A 42 13.61 -0.49 5.08
CA VAL A 42 13.96 -1.50 4.08
C VAL A 42 13.27 -1.20 2.77
N ASN A 43 14.00 -1.23 1.66
CA ASN A 43 13.43 -0.90 0.35
C ASN A 43 12.32 -1.88 -0.04
N ALA A 44 11.18 -1.38 -0.53
CA ALA A 44 10.06 -2.20 -0.96
C ALA A 44 10.42 -3.27 -2.02
N ASP A 45 11.46 -3.02 -2.83
CA ASP A 45 11.95 -3.96 -3.86
C ASP A 45 12.74 -5.15 -3.27
N ASP A 46 13.31 -4.99 -2.08
CA ASP A 46 14.03 -6.05 -1.33
C ASP A 46 13.08 -6.91 -0.47
N ILE A 47 11.81 -6.49 -0.37
CA ILE A 47 10.77 -7.23 0.31
C ILE A 47 10.22 -8.26 -0.68
N GLU A 48 10.16 -9.52 -0.25
CA GLU A 48 9.57 -10.62 -1.00
C GLU A 48 8.42 -11.24 -0.19
N ARG A 49 7.43 -11.85 -0.86
CA ARG A 49 6.29 -12.50 -0.18
C ARG A 49 6.73 -13.65 0.73
N ASP A 50 7.75 -14.41 0.35
CA ASP A 50 8.29 -15.52 1.15
C ASP A 50 9.19 -15.05 2.31
N LYS A 51 9.51 -13.75 2.37
CA LYS A 51 10.41 -13.20 3.39
C LYS A 51 9.69 -13.15 4.73
N ALA A 52 10.40 -13.57 5.77
CA ALA A 52 9.86 -13.58 7.12
C ALA A 52 9.74 -12.13 7.63
N LEU A 53 8.64 -11.81 8.31
CA LEU A 53 8.45 -10.47 8.89
C LEU A 53 9.61 -10.10 9.83
N ALA A 54 10.11 -11.08 10.58
CA ALA A 54 11.28 -10.93 11.46
C ALA A 54 12.59 -10.60 10.72
N ASP A 55 12.71 -10.95 9.43
CA ASP A 55 13.90 -10.70 8.60
C ASP A 55 13.89 -9.26 8.03
N VAL A 56 12.70 -8.68 7.83
CA VAL A 56 12.51 -7.29 7.35
C VAL A 56 12.59 -6.27 8.50
N ASP A 57 13.20 -6.62 9.63
CA ASP A 57 13.29 -5.81 10.86
C ASP A 57 11.92 -5.38 11.45
N LEU A 58 10.85 -6.14 11.18
CA LEU A 58 9.57 -5.99 11.88
C LEU A 58 9.62 -6.73 13.22
N ARG A 59 10.19 -6.05 14.23
CA ARG A 59 10.37 -6.58 15.59
C ARG A 59 9.62 -5.71 16.58
N SER A 60 8.63 -6.28 17.27
CA SER A 60 7.85 -5.72 18.39
C SER A 60 7.35 -4.27 18.20
N LEU A 61 8.21 -3.24 18.27
CA LEU A 61 7.86 -1.83 18.08
C LEU A 61 7.47 -1.50 16.64
N THR A 62 8.30 -1.91 15.67
CA THR A 62 8.00 -1.69 14.24
C THR A 62 6.80 -2.52 13.79
N MET A 63 6.57 -3.68 14.42
CA MET A 63 5.39 -4.51 14.18
C MET A 63 4.11 -3.82 14.67
N ILE A 64 4.10 -3.26 15.88
CA ILE A 64 2.95 -2.50 16.39
C ILE A 64 2.63 -1.30 15.50
N GLU A 65 3.63 -0.52 15.10
CA GLU A 65 3.41 0.65 14.25
C GLU A 65 2.94 0.27 12.83
N LEU A 66 3.50 -0.79 12.25
CA LEU A 66 3.03 -1.32 10.97
C LEU A 66 1.57 -1.76 11.06
N THR A 67 1.21 -2.49 12.12
CA THR A 67 -0.16 -2.96 12.36
C THR A 67 -1.13 -1.80 12.41
N VAL A 68 -0.89 -0.78 13.25
CA VAL A 68 -1.78 0.38 13.37
C VAL A 68 -1.93 1.11 12.02
N LYS A 69 -0.82 1.35 11.32
CA LYS A 69 -0.86 1.99 10.00
C LYS A 69 -1.60 1.14 8.96
N ALA A 70 -1.45 -0.19 9.00
CA ALA A 70 -2.11 -1.11 8.09
C ALA A 70 -3.62 -1.17 8.38
N GLU A 71 -4.03 -1.22 9.66
CA GLU A 71 -5.44 -1.11 10.06
C GLU A 71 -6.07 0.19 9.58
N GLU A 72 -5.40 1.33 9.74
CA GLU A 72 -5.91 2.62 9.26
C GLU A 72 -5.99 2.70 7.73
N LYS A 73 -4.96 2.18 7.04
CA LYS A 73 -4.84 2.26 5.58
C LYS A 73 -5.79 1.31 4.86
N PHE A 74 -5.81 0.04 5.27
CA PHE A 74 -6.63 -0.99 4.66
C PHE A 74 -8.02 -1.14 5.30
N LYS A 75 -8.27 -0.44 6.42
CA LYS A 75 -9.53 -0.52 7.19
C LYS A 75 -9.88 -1.93 7.68
N VAL A 76 -8.85 -2.75 7.90
CA VAL A 76 -8.95 -4.11 8.44
C VAL A 76 -8.77 -4.10 9.96
N ARG A 77 -9.12 -5.22 10.63
CA ARG A 77 -8.76 -5.46 12.03
C ARG A 77 -7.60 -6.43 12.12
N LEU A 78 -6.55 -6.05 12.84
CA LEU A 78 -5.35 -6.85 13.05
C LEU A 78 -5.11 -7.01 14.55
N ASP A 79 -5.60 -8.11 15.12
CA ASP A 79 -5.32 -8.48 16.50
C ASP A 79 -3.87 -8.98 16.66
N GLU A 80 -3.30 -8.81 17.87
CA GLU A 80 -1.95 -9.31 18.19
C GLU A 80 -1.78 -10.80 17.88
N GLU A 81 -2.80 -11.64 18.17
CA GLU A 81 -2.76 -13.07 17.88
C GLU A 81 -2.60 -13.35 16.38
N THR A 82 -3.31 -12.60 15.54
CA THR A 82 -3.26 -12.72 14.08
C THR A 82 -1.89 -12.30 13.56
N VAL A 83 -1.38 -11.15 14.03
CA VAL A 83 -0.07 -10.62 13.63
C VAL A 83 1.08 -11.52 14.10
N LEU A 84 0.98 -12.09 15.30
CA LEU A 84 1.91 -13.09 15.83
C LEU A 84 1.86 -14.41 15.07
N GLY A 85 0.71 -14.73 14.45
CA GLY A 85 0.53 -15.90 13.59
C GLY A 85 1.18 -15.74 12.22
N PHE A 86 1.41 -14.51 11.75
CA PHE A 86 2.05 -14.27 10.46
C PHE A 86 3.54 -14.59 10.52
N SER A 87 3.97 -15.51 9.66
CA SER A 87 5.38 -15.84 9.52
C SER A 87 6.03 -15.01 8.42
N THR A 88 5.30 -14.75 7.32
CA THR A 88 5.82 -14.10 6.11
C THR A 88 5.05 -12.83 5.76
N VAL A 89 5.65 -11.99 4.90
CA VAL A 89 4.96 -10.84 4.31
C VAL A 89 3.76 -11.29 3.48
N GLY A 90 3.86 -12.44 2.81
CA GLY A 90 2.77 -13.06 2.05
C GLY A 90 1.55 -13.36 2.91
N ASP A 91 1.74 -13.93 4.11
CA ASP A 91 0.64 -14.17 5.07
C ASP A 91 -0.08 -12.87 5.44
N PHE A 92 0.68 -11.81 5.71
CA PHE A 92 0.12 -10.50 6.05
C PHE A 92 -0.71 -9.95 4.89
N VAL A 93 -0.15 -9.94 3.69
CA VAL A 93 -0.84 -9.42 2.50
C VAL A 93 -2.10 -10.21 2.22
N GLN A 94 -2.02 -11.54 2.26
CA GLN A 94 -3.17 -12.41 2.04
C GLN A 94 -4.26 -12.17 3.07
N TYR A 95 -3.89 -11.97 4.35
CA TYR A 95 -4.86 -11.65 5.39
C TYR A 95 -5.56 -10.32 5.10
N VAL A 96 -4.81 -9.27 4.76
CA VAL A 96 -5.36 -7.97 4.41
C VAL A 96 -6.27 -8.06 3.18
N GLU A 97 -5.86 -8.79 2.13
CA GLU A 97 -6.65 -8.99 0.92
C GLU A 97 -7.98 -9.71 1.20
N ASP A 98 -8.01 -10.64 2.16
CA ASP A 98 -9.23 -11.37 2.55
C ASP A 98 -10.17 -10.53 3.43
N HIS A 99 -9.65 -9.52 4.13
CA HIS A 99 -10.39 -8.73 5.14
C HIS A 99 -10.71 -7.28 4.74
N GLN A 100 -10.21 -6.78 3.60
CA GLN A 100 -10.39 -5.39 3.09
C GLN A 100 -11.72 -5.15 2.34
#